data_AF-A0A1V5V6Q6-F1
#
_entry.id   AF-A0A1V5V6Q6-F1
#
_cell.length_a   1.000
_cell.length_b   1.000
_cell.length_c   1.000
_cell.angle_alpha   90.00
_cell.angle_beta   90.00
_cell.angle_gamma   90.00
#
_symmetry.space_group_name_H-M   'P 1'
#
loop_
_entity.id
_entity.type
_entity.pdbx_description
1 polymer ?
#
loop_
_entity_poly.entity_id
_entity_poly.type
_entity_poly.pdbx_seq_one_letter_code
_entity_poly.pdbx_strand_id
1 'polypeptide(L)'
;MAEPLADQIVRKIDQTTGLYNRLLVVVGPAGSGKTSAIQDAQKRTGAPMVNVNLELSKRMLDLTERQRALQLPRILSDIVNSSKGDTILLDNIEILFDVSLKQDPLRLLQGLSRNKTVVVTWNGLNEGEHIIYAEPGHSEFKRYAIQDFLVAGSDVIE
;
A
#
# COMPACT_ATOMS: atom_id res chain seq x y z
N MET A 1 9.72 3.11 -25.43
CA MET A 1 8.66 2.31 -24.78
C MET A 1 8.57 2.75 -23.35
N ALA A 2 7.37 2.81 -22.76
CA ALA A 2 7.24 3.06 -21.33
C ALA A 2 7.92 1.93 -20.55
N GLU A 3 8.61 2.28 -19.46
CA GLU A 3 9.27 1.30 -18.57
C GLU A 3 8.20 0.39 -17.93
N PRO A 4 8.36 -0.94 -17.97
CA PRO A 4 7.43 -1.86 -17.32
C PRO A 4 7.25 -1.54 -15.83
N LEU A 5 6.03 -1.65 -15.32
CA LEU A 5 5.73 -1.29 -13.92
C LEU A 5 6.57 -2.10 -12.92
N ALA A 6 6.84 -3.37 -13.20
CA ALA A 6 7.70 -4.20 -12.36
C ALA A 6 9.14 -3.68 -12.28
N ASP A 7 9.69 -3.15 -13.38
CA ASP A 7 11.03 -2.55 -13.40
C ASP A 7 11.06 -1.25 -12.58
N GLN A 8 10.02 -0.42 -12.71
CA GLN A 8 9.86 0.77 -11.88
C GLN A 8 9.83 0.42 -10.38
N ILE A 9 9.07 -0.62 -10.01
CA ILE A 9 8.97 -1.07 -8.61
C ILE A 9 10.34 -1.50 -8.09
N VAL A 10 11.03 -2.41 -8.79
CA VAL A 10 12.33 -2.92 -8.36
C VAL A 10 13.36 -1.79 -8.20
N ARG A 11 13.45 -0.89 -9.18
CA ARG A 11 14.36 0.26 -9.11
C ARG A 11 14.02 1.19 -7.94
N LYS A 12 12.74 1.45 -7.68
CA LYS A 12 12.31 2.38 -6.61
C LYS A 12 12.44 1.78 -5.22
N ILE A 13 12.37 0.45 -5.06
CA ILE A 13 12.64 -0.22 -3.78
C ILE A 13 14.02 0.19 -3.25
N ASP A 14 15.06 0.14 -4.08
CA ASP A 14 16.42 0.52 -3.66
C ASP A 14 16.48 1.99 -3.23
N GLN A 15 15.76 2.87 -3.94
CA GLN A 15 15.68 4.31 -3.65
C GLN A 15 14.97 4.61 -2.34
N THR A 16 14.00 3.79 -1.93
CA THR A 16 13.28 4.02 -0.66
C THR A 16 14.15 3.85 0.58
N THR A 17 15.24 3.09 0.50
CA THR A 17 16.09 2.76 1.68
C THR A 17 16.68 4.01 2.36
N GLY A 18 16.89 5.10 1.62
CA GLY A 18 17.40 6.36 2.14
C GLY A 18 16.35 7.33 2.69
N LEU A 19 15.06 6.97 2.65
CA LEU A 19 13.96 7.84 3.07
C LEU A 19 13.59 7.65 4.54
N TYR A 20 13.07 8.71 5.15
CA TYR A 20 12.55 8.66 6.52
C TYR A 20 11.39 7.67 6.65
N ASN A 21 10.43 7.74 5.72
CA ASN A 21 9.40 6.73 5.52
C ASN A 21 9.79 5.92 4.28
N ARG A 22 10.13 4.64 4.45
CA ARG A 22 10.55 3.77 3.34
C ARG A 22 9.32 3.20 2.62
N LEU A 23 8.47 4.09 2.12
CA LEU A 23 7.17 3.77 1.52
C LEU A 23 7.22 3.98 0.01
N LEU A 24 6.84 2.93 -0.74
CA LEU A 24 6.58 2.98 -2.17
C LEU A 24 5.11 2.63 -2.44
N VAL A 25 4.40 3.52 -3.11
CA VAL A 25 3.00 3.33 -3.48
C VAL A 25 2.89 3.07 -4.98
N VAL A 26 2.39 1.90 -5.35
CA VAL A 26 2.14 1.50 -6.74
C VAL A 26 0.70 1.87 -7.08
N VAL A 27 0.50 2.96 -7.82
CA VAL A 27 -0.81 3.57 -8.07
C VAL A 27 -1.31 3.20 -9.46
N GLY A 28 -2.62 3.03 -9.58
CA GLY A 28 -3.32 2.84 -10.84
C GLY A 28 -4.74 2.32 -10.64
N PRO A 29 -5.62 2.44 -11.65
CA PRO A 29 -7.00 1.99 -11.52
C PRO A 29 -7.09 0.46 -11.35
N ALA A 30 -8.25 -0.04 -10.92
CA ALA A 30 -8.50 -1.48 -10.86
C ALA A 30 -8.26 -2.11 -12.24
N GLY A 31 -7.63 -3.29 -12.26
CA GLY A 31 -7.30 -3.98 -13.52
C GLY A 31 -6.08 -3.44 -14.28
N SER A 32 -5.38 -2.41 -13.80
CA SER A 32 -4.19 -1.85 -14.47
C SER A 32 -2.92 -2.73 -14.42
N GLY A 33 -3.01 -3.95 -13.89
CA GLY A 33 -1.88 -4.88 -13.82
C GLY A 33 -0.95 -4.72 -12.60
N LYS A 34 -1.31 -3.88 -11.60
CA LYS A 34 -0.50 -3.68 -10.37
C LYS A 34 -0.15 -4.98 -9.65
N THR A 35 -1.14 -5.86 -9.47
CA THR A 35 -0.94 -7.17 -8.84
C THR A 35 0.06 -8.02 -9.61
N SER A 36 -0.02 -8.07 -10.94
CA SER A 36 0.97 -8.79 -11.75
C SER A 36 2.36 -8.18 -11.60
N ALA A 37 2.46 -6.85 -11.62
CA ALA A 37 3.73 -6.15 -11.49
C ALA A 37 4.39 -6.33 -10.10
N ILE A 38 3.61 -6.28 -9.02
CA ILE A 38 4.14 -6.51 -7.66
C ILE A 38 4.50 -7.98 -7.44
N GLN A 39 3.79 -8.93 -8.06
CA GLN A 39 4.16 -10.36 -8.06
C GLN A 39 5.46 -10.61 -8.83
N ASP A 40 5.70 -9.92 -9.93
CA ASP A 40 6.97 -10.03 -10.65
C ASP A 40 8.12 -9.38 -9.86
N ALA A 41 7.88 -8.25 -9.20
CA ALA A 41 8.83 -7.67 -8.25
C ALA A 41 9.12 -8.62 -7.07
N GLN A 42 8.11 -9.35 -6.57
CA GLN A 42 8.26 -10.37 -5.55
C GLN A 42 9.24 -11.47 -5.99
N LYS A 43 9.06 -12.02 -7.21
CA LYS A 43 9.94 -13.07 -7.76
C LYS A 43 11.40 -12.60 -7.88
N ARG A 44 11.61 -11.31 -8.18
CA ARG A 44 12.94 -10.73 -8.40
C ARG A 44 13.66 -10.34 -7.12
N THR A 45 12.92 -9.84 -6.12
CA THR A 45 13.50 -9.36 -4.85
C THR A 45 13.49 -10.43 -3.76
N GLY A 46 12.66 -11.46 -3.90
CA GLY A 46 12.42 -12.45 -2.85
C GLY A 46 11.67 -11.91 -1.64
N ALA A 47 11.18 -10.66 -1.69
CA ALA A 47 10.45 -10.04 -0.60
C ALA A 47 9.12 -10.78 -0.34
N PRO A 48 8.72 -10.97 0.92
CA PRO A 48 7.41 -11.52 1.24
C PRO A 48 6.29 -10.62 0.72
N MET A 49 5.25 -11.24 0.17
CA MET A 49 4.04 -10.57 -0.29
C MET A 49 2.84 -10.98 0.56
N VAL A 50 2.02 -10.00 0.94
CA VAL A 50 0.84 -10.19 1.79
C VAL A 50 -0.39 -9.63 1.06
N ASN A 51 -1.44 -10.45 0.98
CA ASN A 51 -2.78 -9.96 0.68
C ASN A 51 -3.40 -9.40 1.97
N VAL A 52 -3.46 -8.08 2.08
CA VAL A 52 -3.82 -7.38 3.32
C VAL A 52 -5.28 -7.61 3.67
N ASN A 53 -6.19 -7.50 2.70
CA ASN A 53 -7.61 -7.81 2.89
C ASN A 53 -7.81 -9.20 3.48
N LEU A 54 -7.14 -10.21 2.93
CA LEU A 54 -7.29 -11.59 3.36
C LEU A 54 -6.80 -11.79 4.80
N GLU A 55 -5.58 -11.36 5.10
CA GLU A 55 -4.97 -11.56 6.42
C GLU A 55 -5.68 -10.76 7.52
N LEU A 56 -6.09 -9.53 7.22
CA LEU A 56 -6.87 -8.72 8.14
C LEU A 56 -8.27 -9.30 8.36
N SER A 57 -8.96 -9.72 7.31
CA SER A 57 -10.30 -10.33 7.44
C SER A 57 -10.27 -11.58 8.31
N LYS A 58 -9.25 -12.45 8.15
CA LYS A 58 -9.07 -13.64 9.00
C LYS A 58 -8.87 -13.27 10.48
N ARG A 59 -7.98 -12.31 10.78
CA ARG A 59 -7.63 -11.94 12.16
C ARG A 59 -8.70 -11.10 12.86
N MET A 60 -9.58 -10.47 12.08
CA MET A 60 -10.65 -9.61 12.58
C MET A 60 -12.04 -10.28 12.58
N LEU A 61 -12.14 -11.55 12.18
CA LEU A 61 -13.40 -12.26 12.00
C LEU A 61 -14.28 -12.20 13.26
N ASP A 62 -13.70 -12.50 14.42
CA ASP A 62 -14.41 -12.56 15.71
C ASP A 62 -14.44 -11.21 16.45
N LEU A 63 -13.93 -10.14 15.83
CA LEU A 63 -13.89 -8.81 16.44
C LEU A 63 -15.14 -8.00 16.07
N THR A 64 -15.72 -7.35 17.07
CA THR A 64 -16.71 -6.29 16.87
C THR A 64 -16.10 -5.11 16.11
N GLU A 65 -16.93 -4.28 15.46
CA GLU A 65 -16.49 -3.07 14.74
C GLU A 65 -15.58 -2.18 15.60
N ARG A 66 -15.97 -1.95 16.87
CA ARG A 66 -15.16 -1.18 17.83
C ARG A 66 -13.79 -1.82 18.08
N GLN A 67 -13.73 -3.15 18.22
CA GLN A 67 -12.46 -3.85 18.41
C GLN A 67 -11.60 -3.80 17.14
N ARG A 68 -12.19 -3.92 15.95
CA ARG A 68 -11.47 -3.79 14.67
C ARG A 68 -10.80 -2.42 14.56
N ALA A 69 -11.56 -1.35 14.79
CA ALA A 69 -11.03 0.01 14.76
C ALA A 69 -9.85 0.22 15.74
N LEU A 70 -9.96 -0.32 16.95
CA LEU A 70 -8.91 -0.18 17.98
C LEU A 70 -7.69 -1.09 17.74
N GLN A 71 -7.89 -2.29 17.20
CA GLN A 71 -6.83 -3.28 17.07
C GLN A 71 -6.15 -3.28 15.70
N LEU A 72 -6.77 -2.71 14.65
CA LEU A 72 -6.22 -2.69 13.29
C LEU A 72 -4.75 -2.25 13.24
N PRO A 73 -4.32 -1.12 13.86
CA PRO A 73 -2.92 -0.70 13.78
C PRO A 73 -1.95 -1.76 14.33
N ARG A 74 -2.32 -2.41 15.44
CA ARG A 74 -1.52 -3.47 16.05
C ARG A 74 -1.49 -4.71 15.18
N ILE A 75 -2.64 -5.18 14.71
CA ILE A 75 -2.76 -6.39 13.88
C ILE A 75 -1.96 -6.23 12.58
N LEU A 76 -2.09 -5.07 11.92
CA LEU A 76 -1.36 -4.77 10.69
C LEU A 76 0.17 -4.71 10.93
N SER A 77 0.58 -4.08 12.03
CA SER A 77 1.99 -4.05 12.45
C SER A 77 2.54 -5.46 12.69
N ASP A 78 1.77 -6.33 13.36
CA ASP A 78 2.17 -7.72 13.62
C ASP A 78 2.32 -8.52 12.32
N ILE A 79 1.42 -8.34 11.34
CA ILE A 79 1.52 -8.95 10.00
C ILE A 79 2.84 -8.51 9.32
N VAL A 80 3.13 -7.21 9.30
CA VAL A 80 4.33 -6.67 8.65
C VAL A 80 5.62 -7.10 9.36
N ASN A 81 5.63 -7.04 10.69
CA ASN A 81 6.83 -7.34 11.48
C ASN A 81 7.16 -8.83 11.52
N SER A 82 6.15 -9.71 11.46
CA SER A 82 6.37 -11.17 11.39
C SER A 82 7.01 -11.64 10.08
N SER A 83 6.96 -10.83 9.02
CA SER A 83 7.59 -11.15 7.74
C SER A 83 9.12 -11.04 7.83
N LYS A 84 9.86 -11.96 7.19
CA LYS A 84 11.33 -11.92 7.20
C LYS A 84 11.86 -10.84 6.25
N GLY A 85 13.03 -10.28 6.58
CA GLY A 85 13.71 -9.28 5.76
C GLY A 85 13.21 -7.85 5.96
N ASP A 86 13.89 -6.92 5.29
CA ASP A 86 13.68 -5.49 5.44
C ASP A 86 12.68 -4.90 4.46
N THR A 87 12.24 -5.67 3.47
CA THR A 87 11.24 -5.25 2.47
C THR A 87 10.01 -6.15 2.54
N ILE A 88 8.82 -5.56 2.44
CA ILE A 88 7.54 -6.28 2.35
C ILE A 88 6.67 -5.68 1.25
N LEU A 89 5.95 -6.55 0.54
CA LEU A 89 5.00 -6.18 -0.50
C LEU A 89 3.57 -6.39 0.04
N LEU A 90 2.75 -5.34 -0.01
CA LEU A 90 1.36 -5.35 0.43
C LEU A 90 0.45 -5.15 -0.78
N ASP A 91 -0.42 -6.11 -1.03
CA ASP A 91 -1.43 -6.02 -2.09
C ASP A 91 -2.83 -6.15 -1.48
N ASN A 92 -3.85 -5.69 -2.22
CA ASN A 92 -5.24 -5.68 -1.80
C ASN A 92 -5.41 -5.03 -0.42
N ILE A 93 -5.21 -3.71 -0.35
CA ILE A 93 -5.27 -2.93 0.89
C ILE A 93 -6.61 -2.21 1.10
N GLU A 94 -7.64 -2.50 0.29
CA GLU A 94 -8.91 -1.78 0.25
C GLU A 94 -9.61 -1.75 1.61
N ILE A 95 -9.47 -2.81 2.41
CA ILE A 95 -10.02 -2.87 3.77
C ILE A 95 -9.54 -1.72 4.66
N LEU A 96 -8.36 -1.14 4.41
CA LEU A 96 -7.82 -0.03 5.21
C LEU A 96 -8.64 1.25 5.03
N PHE A 97 -9.39 1.38 3.93
CA PHE A 97 -10.18 2.57 3.58
C PHE A 97 -11.60 2.55 4.16
N ASP A 98 -12.02 1.41 4.74
CA ASP A 98 -13.32 1.29 5.38
C ASP A 98 -13.45 2.32 6.51
N VAL A 99 -14.43 3.22 6.36
CA VAL A 99 -14.68 4.33 7.28
C VAL A 99 -15.04 3.87 8.70
N SER A 100 -15.57 2.66 8.86
CA SER A 100 -15.90 2.07 10.17
C SER A 100 -14.66 1.78 11.01
N LEU A 101 -13.51 1.55 10.36
CA LEU A 101 -12.24 1.32 11.05
C LEU A 101 -11.67 2.60 11.67
N LYS A 102 -12.14 3.78 11.24
CA LYS A 102 -11.74 5.09 11.79
C LYS A 102 -10.22 5.31 11.78
N GLN A 103 -9.54 4.74 10.79
CA GLN A 103 -8.11 4.89 10.59
C GLN A 103 -7.80 5.81 9.41
N ASP A 104 -6.58 6.33 9.38
CA ASP A 104 -6.01 7.00 8.22
C ASP A 104 -5.07 6.01 7.50
N PRO A 105 -5.47 5.47 6.31
CA PRO A 105 -4.70 4.48 5.58
C PRO A 105 -3.25 4.88 5.33
N LEU A 106 -3.01 6.10 4.85
CA LEU A 106 -1.66 6.55 4.52
C LEU A 106 -0.79 6.64 5.78
N ARG A 107 -1.33 7.16 6.88
CA ARG A 107 -0.59 7.23 8.16
C ARG A 107 -0.24 5.86 8.71
N LEU A 108 -1.13 4.88 8.57
CA LEU A 108 -0.82 3.49 8.94
C LEU A 108 0.36 2.96 8.13
N LEU A 109 0.31 3.10 6.80
CA LEU A 109 1.35 2.62 5.90
C LEU A 109 2.69 3.32 6.14
N GLN A 110 2.68 4.64 6.35
CA GLN A 110 3.86 5.41 6.73
C GLN A 110 4.45 4.93 8.06
N GLY A 111 3.61 4.66 9.06
CA GLY A 111 4.04 4.12 10.36
C GLY A 111 4.77 2.79 10.23
N LEU A 112 4.27 1.88 9.37
CA LEU A 112 4.92 0.60 9.07
C LEU A 112 6.26 0.80 8.36
N SER A 113 6.32 1.80 7.47
CA SER A 113 7.48 2.09 6.63
C SER A 113 8.70 2.67 7.38
N ARG A 114 8.55 2.99 8.67
CA ARG A 114 9.67 3.43 9.52
C ARG A 114 10.63 2.28 9.79
N ASN A 115 10.10 1.07 9.97
CA ASN A 115 10.88 -0.11 10.37
C ASN A 115 11.27 -1.00 9.19
N LYS A 116 10.51 -0.96 8.08
CA LYS A 116 10.76 -1.75 6.87
C LYS A 116 10.47 -0.93 5.63
N THR A 117 11.09 -1.29 4.51
CA THR A 117 10.62 -0.87 3.20
C THR A 117 9.27 -1.52 2.93
N VAL A 118 8.24 -0.69 2.73
CA VAL A 118 6.88 -1.13 2.47
C VAL A 118 6.51 -0.71 1.05
N VAL A 119 6.19 -1.68 0.21
CA VAL A 119 5.63 -1.46 -1.14
C VAL A 119 4.17 -1.80 -1.11
N VAL A 120 3.28 -0.91 -1.53
CA VAL A 120 1.83 -1.15 -1.50
C VAL A 120 1.22 -0.98 -2.88
N THR A 121 0.25 -1.81 -3.26
CA THR A 121 -0.63 -1.47 -4.38
C THR A 121 -1.74 -0.54 -3.90
N TRP A 122 -2.09 0.43 -4.74
CA TRP A 122 -3.09 1.45 -4.45
C TRP A 122 -4.06 1.54 -5.62
N ASN A 123 -5.32 1.16 -5.39
CA ASN A 123 -6.37 1.27 -6.39
C ASN A 123 -6.88 2.70 -6.46
N GLY A 124 -6.41 3.42 -7.45
CA GLY A 124 -6.60 4.86 -7.47
C GLY A 124 -5.93 5.55 -8.63
N LEU A 125 -5.97 6.87 -8.60
CA LEU A 125 -5.38 7.72 -9.63
C LEU A 125 -4.15 8.42 -9.08
N ASN A 126 -3.17 8.61 -9.96
CA ASN A 126 -2.07 9.52 -9.73
C ASN A 126 -2.37 10.81 -10.51
N GLU A 127 -2.69 11.89 -9.80
CA GLU A 127 -3.05 13.20 -10.35
C GLU A 127 -2.02 14.25 -9.90
N GLY A 128 -1.01 14.48 -10.73
CA GLY A 128 0.06 15.43 -10.46
C GLY A 128 0.79 15.12 -9.15
N GLU A 129 0.63 15.97 -8.15
CA GLU A 129 1.25 15.81 -6.84
C GLU A 129 0.37 15.05 -5.83
N HIS A 130 -0.70 14.37 -6.28
CA HIS A 130 -1.62 13.68 -5.38
C HIS A 130 -1.93 12.26 -5.82
N ILE A 131 -2.09 11.36 -4.84
CA ILE A 131 -2.74 10.06 -5.02
C ILE A 131 -4.18 10.13 -4.51
N ILE A 132 -5.08 9.49 -5.24
CA ILE A 132 -6.51 9.48 -4.93
C ILE A 132 -6.99 8.04 -4.77
N TYR A 133 -7.87 7.81 -3.81
CA TYR A 133 -8.61 6.56 -3.66
C TYR A 133 -10.11 6.86 -3.67
N ALA A 134 -10.86 6.02 -4.41
CA ALA A 134 -12.29 6.17 -4.69
C ALA A 134 -12.67 7.49 -5.41
N GLU A 135 -13.90 7.54 -5.91
CA GLU A 135 -14.43 8.72 -6.60
C GLU A 135 -14.86 9.81 -5.61
N PRO A 136 -14.78 11.10 -5.99
CA PRO A 136 -15.33 12.19 -5.20
C PRO A 136 -16.81 11.95 -4.84
N GLY A 137 -17.14 12.09 -3.56
CA GLY A 137 -18.49 11.82 -3.03
C GLY A 137 -18.67 10.41 -2.45
N HIS A 138 -17.73 9.49 -2.67
CA HIS A 138 -17.70 8.21 -1.97
C HIS A 138 -17.24 8.39 -0.50
N SER A 139 -17.79 7.61 0.43
CA SER A 139 -17.44 7.70 1.86
C SER A 139 -15.96 7.39 2.12
N GLU A 140 -15.38 6.50 1.32
CA GLU A 140 -13.96 6.11 1.38
C GLU A 140 -13.03 7.06 0.62
N PHE A 141 -13.55 8.14 0.02
CA PHE A 141 -12.74 9.07 -0.76
C PHE A 141 -11.54 9.59 0.04
N LYS A 142 -10.34 9.42 -0.51
CA LYS A 142 -9.09 9.98 0.03
C LYS A 142 -8.30 10.66 -1.07
N ARG A 143 -7.70 11.80 -0.74
CA ARG A 143 -6.71 12.49 -1.57
C ARG A 143 -5.53 12.84 -0.68
N TYR A 144 -4.35 12.39 -1.06
CA TYR A 144 -3.11 12.63 -0.32
C TYR A 144 -2.06 13.26 -1.23
N ALA A 145 -1.39 14.30 -0.73
CA ALA A 145 -0.22 14.83 -1.42
C ALA A 145 0.93 13.81 -1.40
N ILE A 146 1.68 13.73 -2.49
CA ILE A 146 2.86 12.89 -2.62
C ILE A 146 4.01 13.58 -1.90
N GLN A 147 4.10 13.32 -0.61
CA GLN A 147 5.13 13.85 0.26
C GLN A 147 5.66 12.72 1.15
N ASP A 148 6.98 12.61 1.25
CA ASP A 148 7.67 11.62 2.08
C ASP A 148 7.44 10.16 1.68
N PHE A 149 7.00 9.87 0.45
CA PHE A 149 6.96 8.53 -0.13
C PHE A 149 7.19 8.58 -1.65
N LEU A 150 7.58 7.45 -2.24
CA LEU A 150 7.72 7.32 -3.70
C LEU A 150 6.45 6.73 -4.31
N VAL A 151 6.15 7.12 -5.55
CA VAL A 151 5.04 6.55 -6.34
C VAL A 151 5.57 5.81 -7.56
N ALA A 152 5.04 4.63 -7.89
CA ALA A 152 5.23 3.95 -9.17
C ALA A 152 3.87 3.80 -9.87
N GLY A 153 3.87 3.79 -11.21
CA GLY A 153 2.63 3.85 -11.99
C GLY A 153 2.64 5.03 -12.95
N SER A 154 1.67 5.05 -13.86
CA SER A 154 1.53 6.13 -14.82
C SER A 154 0.62 7.22 -14.25
N ASP A 155 0.98 8.47 -14.53
CA ASP A 155 0.11 9.62 -14.30
C ASP A 155 -1.10 9.55 -15.22
N VAL A 156 -2.25 9.98 -14.73
CA VAL A 156 -3.36 10.33 -15.62
C VAL A 156 -2.95 11.66 -16.26
N ILE A 157 -2.51 11.61 -17.51
CA ILE A 157 -2.37 12.82 -18.33
C ILE A 157 -3.78 13.15 -18.81
N GLU A 158 -4.37 14.24 -18.29
CA GLU A 158 -5.58 14.84 -18.88
C GLU A 158 -5.33 15.32 -20.31
#